data_AF-A0A0C1IHV1-F1
#
_entry.id   AF-A0A0C1IHV1-F1
#
_cell.length_a   1.000
_cell.length_b   1.000
_cell.length_c   1.000
_cell.angle_alpha   90.00
_cell.angle_beta   90.00
_cell.angle_gamma   90.00
#
_symmetry.space_group_name_H-M   'P 1'
#
loop_
_entity.id
_entity.type
_entity.pdbx_description
1 polymer ?
#
loop_
_entity_poly.entity_id
_entity_poly.type
_entity_poly.pdbx_seq_one_letter_code
_entity_poly.pdbx_strand_id
1 'polypeptide(L)'
;MVMKEKIQIQVEGNNVEGDVRYIYHPLHKMFQVTFEDGYSNIFFTDVESGQWVEQDLGFTDLASEVGEKLGEGDTLEIERRELQWYKGENGEQPDALFFGYYRYMILNYTAFEIYAPNRRYLYTIVQLNPELWQIFKIYGPAEWDGGQDLIDKLPTILENDVY
;
A
#
# COMPACT_ATOMS: atom_id res chain seq x y z
N MET A 1 5.20 19.37 -13.57
CA MET A 1 6.68 19.37 -13.41
C MET A 1 6.99 18.29 -12.39
N VAL A 2 7.68 17.21 -12.77
CA VAL A 2 8.11 16.19 -11.80
C VAL A 2 9.31 16.79 -11.07
N MET A 3 9.15 17.17 -9.81
CA MET A 3 10.30 17.54 -8.99
C MET A 3 11.11 16.27 -8.76
N LYS A 4 12.30 16.22 -9.37
CA LYS A 4 13.31 15.23 -9.05
C LYS A 4 14.12 15.81 -7.91
N GLU A 5 13.95 15.25 -6.74
CA GLU A 5 14.77 15.55 -5.58
C GLU A 5 15.84 14.47 -5.46
N LYS A 6 17.02 14.84 -4.97
CA LYS A 6 18.07 13.87 -4.66
C LYS A 6 18.09 13.66 -3.17
N ILE A 7 18.24 12.41 -2.74
CA ILE A 7 18.48 12.06 -1.35
C ILE A 7 19.86 11.45 -1.20
N GLN A 8 20.45 11.69 -0.04
CA GLN A 8 21.65 11.01 0.43
C GLN A 8 21.30 10.38 1.77
N ILE A 9 21.53 9.07 1.89
CA ILE A 9 21.21 8.26 3.07
C ILE A 9 22.38 7.34 3.41
N GLN A 10 22.40 6.82 4.64
CA GLN A 10 23.44 5.92 5.10
C GLN A 10 22.89 4.50 5.24
N VAL A 11 23.46 3.54 4.53
CA VAL A 11 23.00 2.14 4.53
C VAL A 11 24.20 1.24 4.81
N GLU A 12 24.13 0.43 5.88
CA GLU A 12 25.24 -0.43 6.33
C GLU A 12 26.58 0.31 6.49
N GLY A 13 26.52 1.59 6.85
CA GLY A 13 27.71 2.45 7.01
C GLY A 13 28.22 3.11 5.72
N ASN A 14 27.64 2.82 4.56
CA ASN A 14 27.97 3.45 3.29
C ASN A 14 27.00 4.59 2.97
N ASN A 15 27.50 5.69 2.39
CA ASN A 15 26.65 6.75 1.87
C ASN A 15 26.21 6.38 0.46
N VAL A 16 24.90 6.39 0.21
CA VAL A 16 24.31 6.15 -1.11
C VAL A 16 23.45 7.34 -1.52
N GLU A 17 23.47 7.65 -2.82
CA GLU A 17 22.65 8.70 -3.42
C GLU A 17 21.53 8.09 -4.26
N GLY A 18 20.36 8.72 -4.23
CA GLY A 18 19.19 8.29 -4.99
C GLY A 18 18.40 9.45 -5.59
N ASP A 19 17.91 9.25 -6.81
CA ASP A 19 16.92 10.11 -7.45
C ASP A 19 15.52 9.75 -6.96
N VAL A 20 14.78 10.76 -6.48
CA VAL A 20 13.46 10.60 -5.89
C VAL A 20 12.38 11.19 -6.79
N ARG A 21 11.28 10.44 -6.91
CA ARG A 21 10.06 10.86 -7.56
C ARG A 21 8.86 10.59 -6.65
N TYR A 22 8.13 11.64 -6.28
CA TYR A 22 6.86 11.50 -5.59
C TYR A 22 5.81 10.82 -6.47
N ILE A 23 5.06 9.90 -5.88
CA ILE A 23 3.90 9.23 -6.46
C ILE A 23 2.68 9.68 -5.65
N TYR A 24 1.75 10.37 -6.31
CA TYR A 24 0.51 10.76 -5.66
C TYR A 24 -0.32 9.52 -5.28
N HIS A 25 -0.70 9.44 -4.01
CA HIS A 25 -1.56 8.40 -3.49
C HIS A 25 -2.45 8.97 -2.36
N PRO A 26 -3.75 8.63 -2.30
CA PRO A 26 -4.69 9.19 -1.33
C PRO A 26 -4.45 8.71 0.11
N LEU A 27 -3.84 7.53 0.30
CA LEU A 27 -3.68 6.89 1.61
C LEU A 27 -2.22 6.67 2.04
N HIS A 28 -1.27 6.83 1.12
CA HIS A 28 0.14 6.55 1.40
C HIS A 28 0.95 7.76 0.98
N LYS A 29 2.04 8.01 1.71
CA LYS A 29 3.16 8.75 1.13
C LYS A 29 3.96 7.75 0.33
N MET A 30 4.10 7.98 -0.97
CA MET A 30 4.77 7.06 -1.88
C MET A 30 5.84 7.79 -2.67
N PHE A 31 7.02 7.19 -2.71
CA PHE A 31 8.15 7.71 -3.46
C PHE A 31 8.81 6.58 -4.21
N GLN A 32 9.08 6.78 -5.50
CA GLN A 32 10.01 5.94 -6.23
C GLN A 32 11.41 6.50 -6.02
N VAL A 33 12.33 5.66 -5.59
CA VAL A 33 13.76 6.00 -5.48
C VAL A 33 14.54 5.15 -6.47
N THR A 34 15.51 5.76 -7.15
CA THR A 34 16.46 5.05 -8.04
C THR A 34 17.87 5.39 -7.59
N PHE A 35 18.63 4.39 -7.15
CA PHE A 35 20.00 4.53 -6.66
C PHE A 35 21.03 4.40 -7.79
N GLU A 36 22.27 4.85 -7.52
CA GLU A 36 23.35 4.87 -8.50
C GLU A 36 23.77 3.50 -9.04
N ASP A 37 23.56 2.44 -8.25
CA ASP A 37 23.84 1.05 -8.63
C ASP A 37 22.77 0.45 -9.57
N GLY A 38 21.70 1.21 -9.85
CA GLY A 38 20.58 0.80 -10.67
C GLY A 38 19.43 0.16 -9.90
N TYR A 39 19.55 -0.02 -8.58
CA TYR A 39 18.43 -0.44 -7.74
C TYR A 39 17.34 0.63 -7.76
N SER A 40 16.09 0.23 -8.00
CA SER A 40 14.95 1.12 -7.92
C SER A 40 13.79 0.42 -7.24
N ASN A 41 13.18 1.09 -6.26
CA ASN A 41 12.00 0.59 -5.57
C ASN A 41 11.02 1.72 -5.23
N ILE A 42 9.79 1.33 -4.89
CA ILE A 42 8.77 2.19 -4.32
C ILE A 42 8.81 2.04 -2.80
N PHE A 43 8.96 3.17 -2.14
CA PHE A 43 8.98 3.32 -0.70
C PHE A 43 7.67 3.98 -0.26
N PHE A 44 7.01 3.40 0.72
CA PHE A 44 5.77 3.96 1.23
C PHE A 44 5.55 3.71 2.72
N THR A 45 4.69 4.53 3.31
CA THR A 45 4.28 4.39 4.71
C THR A 45 3.23 3.29 4.88
N ASP A 46 3.52 2.32 5.73
CA ASP A 46 2.56 1.32 6.21
C ASP A 46 1.43 1.99 6.99
N VAL A 47 0.18 1.62 6.68
CA VAL A 47 -0.99 2.21 7.32
C VAL A 47 -1.21 1.74 8.75
N GLU A 48 -0.66 0.59 9.17
CA GLU A 48 -0.82 0.11 10.55
C GLU A 48 0.18 0.78 11.50
N SER A 49 1.47 0.75 11.14
CA SER A 49 2.57 1.22 11.97
C SER A 49 2.94 2.69 11.72
N GLY A 50 2.72 3.20 10.50
CA GLY A 50 3.29 4.46 10.01
C GLY A 50 4.76 4.36 9.63
N GLN A 51 5.38 3.17 9.74
CA GLN A 51 6.77 2.96 9.35
C GLN A 51 6.89 2.86 7.82
N TRP A 52 8.11 3.10 7.33
CA TRP A 52 8.38 3.02 5.91
C TRP A 52 8.68 1.58 5.46
N VAL A 53 8.24 1.28 4.26
CA VAL A 53 8.23 -0.05 3.66
C VAL A 53 8.78 0.04 2.25
N GLU A 54 9.67 -0.87 1.90
CA GLU A 54 10.01 -1.21 0.53
C GLU A 54 8.95 -2.13 -0.04
N GLN A 55 8.44 -1.80 -1.22
CA GLN A 55 7.36 -2.56 -1.82
C GLN A 55 7.66 -4.05 -2.00
N ASP A 56 8.90 -4.37 -2.36
CA ASP A 56 9.26 -5.74 -2.71
C ASP A 56 9.84 -6.52 -1.52
N LEU A 57 10.41 -5.82 -0.53
CA LEU A 57 11.14 -6.43 0.60
C LEU A 57 10.50 -6.18 1.97
N GLY A 58 9.49 -5.32 2.06
CA GLY A 58 8.82 -5.02 3.31
C GLY A 58 9.60 -4.01 4.17
N PHE A 59 9.64 -4.25 5.48
CA PHE A 59 10.37 -3.39 6.41
C PHE A 59 11.87 -3.71 6.37
N THR A 60 12.67 -2.73 5.99
CA THR A 60 14.13 -2.84 5.87
C THR A 60 14.81 -1.60 6.45
N ASP A 61 16.11 -1.71 6.72
CA ASP A 61 16.91 -0.55 7.14
C ASP A 61 16.93 0.52 6.05
N LEU A 62 17.00 0.12 4.77
CA LEU A 62 16.91 1.03 3.64
C LEU A 62 15.58 1.78 3.62
N ALA A 63 14.46 1.10 3.88
CA ALA A 63 13.14 1.73 3.96
C ALA A 63 13.09 2.77 5.09
N SER A 64 13.65 2.43 6.25
CA SER A 64 13.73 3.34 7.40
C SER A 64 14.53 4.58 7.06
N GLU A 65 15.72 4.43 6.51
CA GLU A 65 16.63 5.53 6.17
C GLU A 65 16.06 6.44 5.07
N VAL A 66 15.51 5.86 4.00
CA VAL A 66 14.77 6.62 2.97
C VAL A 66 13.61 7.38 3.60
N GLY A 67 12.89 6.71 4.48
CA GLY A 67 11.71 7.24 5.12
C GLY A 67 11.97 8.39 6.09
N GLU A 68 13.01 8.27 6.90
CA GLU A 68 13.48 9.36 7.76
C GLU A 68 13.87 10.56 6.91
N LYS A 69 14.60 10.33 5.81
CA LYS A 69 15.07 11.43 4.97
C LYS A 69 13.95 12.14 4.22
N LEU A 70 12.97 11.40 3.73
CA LEU A 70 11.82 11.94 3.00
C LEU A 70 10.70 12.45 3.91
N GLY A 71 10.66 11.97 5.16
CA GLY A 71 9.72 12.41 6.19
C GLY A 71 10.14 13.68 6.92
N GLU A 72 11.39 14.12 6.78
CA GLU A 72 11.90 15.38 7.37
C GLU A 72 11.05 16.59 6.93
N GLY A 73 10.26 17.13 7.88
CA GLY A 73 9.45 18.33 7.67
C GLY A 73 8.03 18.11 7.16
N ASP A 74 7.63 16.86 6.93
CA ASP A 74 6.30 16.56 6.40
C ASP A 74 5.29 16.30 7.54
N THR A 75 4.32 17.21 7.70
CA THR A 75 3.30 17.18 8.75
C THR A 75 2.08 16.34 8.39
N LEU A 76 2.09 15.67 7.25
CA LEU A 76 0.92 14.92 6.79
C LEU A 76 0.77 13.66 7.66
N GLU A 77 -0.09 13.76 8.67
CA GLU A 77 -0.52 12.65 9.52
C GLU A 77 -1.33 11.67 8.68
N ILE A 78 -0.78 10.47 8.49
CA ILE A 78 -1.52 9.36 7.91
C ILE A 78 -2.28 8.71 9.05
N GLU A 79 -3.60 8.71 8.95
CA GLU A 79 -4.45 8.05 9.92
C GLU A 79 -4.17 6.54 9.90
N ARG A 80 -3.84 5.99 11.07
CA ARG A 80 -3.53 4.56 11.16
C ARG A 80 -4.79 3.71 10.91
N ARG A 81 -4.60 2.57 10.27
CA ARG A 81 -5.64 1.58 9.95
C ARG A 81 -5.25 0.28 10.63
N GLU A 82 -6.13 -0.30 11.46
CA GLU A 82 -5.93 -1.66 11.97
C GLU A 82 -6.54 -2.63 10.95
N LEU A 83 -5.68 -3.34 10.21
CA LEU A 83 -6.13 -4.18 9.11
C LEU A 83 -6.60 -5.53 9.63
N GLN A 84 -7.72 -6.00 9.10
CA GLN A 84 -8.15 -7.39 9.22
C GLN A 84 -7.54 -8.18 8.06
N TRP A 85 -6.88 -9.28 8.37
CA TRP A 85 -6.16 -10.08 7.36
C TRP A 85 -6.94 -11.34 7.02
N TYR A 86 -7.37 -11.45 5.77
CA TYR A 86 -8.01 -12.63 5.24
C TYR A 86 -6.96 -13.57 4.64
N LYS A 87 -6.99 -14.85 5.05
CA LYS A 87 -6.20 -15.92 4.44
C LYS A 87 -7.14 -17.03 3.99
N GLY A 88 -7.19 -17.30 2.68
CA GLY A 88 -8.06 -18.33 2.12
C GLY A 88 -7.79 -19.74 2.66
N GLU A 89 -8.79 -20.61 2.57
CA GLU A 89 -8.84 -21.94 3.21
C GLU A 89 -7.69 -22.90 2.85
N ASN A 90 -6.94 -22.62 1.78
CA ASN A 90 -5.77 -23.40 1.36
C ASN A 90 -4.46 -22.63 1.56
N GLY A 91 -4.25 -22.02 2.74
CA GLY A 91 -3.14 -21.12 3.06
C GLY A 91 -1.69 -21.62 2.91
N GLU A 92 -1.47 -22.76 2.24
CA GLU A 92 -0.20 -23.36 1.84
C GLU A 92 -0.05 -23.50 0.30
N GLN A 93 -1.10 -23.22 -0.48
CA GLN A 93 -1.00 -23.19 -1.94
C GLN A 93 -0.54 -21.80 -2.41
N PRO A 94 0.32 -21.72 -3.45
CA PRO A 94 0.83 -20.45 -3.97
C PRO A 94 -0.26 -19.50 -4.50
N ASP A 95 -1.47 -20.02 -4.78
CA ASP A 95 -2.61 -19.25 -5.28
C ASP A 95 -3.64 -18.92 -4.18
N ALA A 96 -3.32 -19.15 -2.91
CA ALA A 96 -4.21 -18.83 -1.81
C ALA A 96 -4.36 -17.30 -1.70
N LEU A 97 -5.62 -16.83 -1.74
CA LEU A 97 -5.91 -15.41 -1.54
C LEU A 97 -5.42 -14.97 -0.15
N PHE A 98 -4.57 -13.95 -0.13
CA PHE A 98 -4.10 -13.32 1.09
C PHE A 98 -4.13 -11.80 0.90
N PHE A 99 -4.91 -11.11 1.71
CA PHE A 99 -5.07 -9.66 1.65
C PHE A 99 -5.49 -9.10 3.00
N GLY A 100 -5.15 -7.83 3.22
CA GLY A 100 -5.62 -7.05 4.35
C GLY A 100 -6.81 -6.20 3.94
N TYR A 101 -7.72 -5.92 4.85
CA TYR A 101 -8.80 -4.98 4.61
C TYR A 101 -9.10 -4.13 5.84
N TYR A 102 -9.59 -2.91 5.60
CA TYR A 102 -10.11 -2.03 6.64
C TYR A 102 -11.54 -1.63 6.32
N ARG A 103 -12.47 -1.94 7.22
CA ARG A 103 -13.89 -1.64 7.07
C ARG A 103 -14.24 -0.30 7.73
N TYR A 104 -15.01 0.51 7.02
CA TYR A 104 -15.49 1.80 7.50
C TYR A 104 -16.81 2.19 6.83
N MET A 105 -17.42 3.27 7.31
CA MET A 105 -18.65 3.82 6.76
C MET A 105 -18.36 5.12 6.00
N ILE A 106 -18.82 5.21 4.75
CA ILE A 106 -18.85 6.47 4.00
C ILE A 106 -20.31 6.87 3.84
N LEU A 107 -20.72 7.94 4.52
CA LEU A 107 -22.12 8.35 4.63
C LEU A 107 -22.96 7.19 5.20
N ASN A 108 -23.70 6.47 4.36
CA ASN A 108 -24.56 5.33 4.71
C ASN A 108 -24.14 4.03 4.01
N TYR A 109 -22.99 4.02 3.32
CA TYR A 109 -22.49 2.85 2.61
C TYR A 109 -21.34 2.20 3.37
N THR A 110 -21.32 0.87 3.39
CA THR A 110 -20.17 0.10 3.89
C THR A 110 -19.08 0.16 2.84
N ALA A 111 -17.89 0.59 3.25
CA ALA A 111 -16.69 0.64 2.41
C ALA A 111 -15.58 -0.20 3.02
N PHE A 112 -14.73 -0.74 2.14
CA PHE A 112 -13.55 -1.50 2.52
C PHE A 112 -12.36 -0.99 1.71
N GLU A 113 -11.30 -0.58 2.40
CA GLU A 113 -9.98 -0.42 1.80
C GLU A 113 -9.34 -1.81 1.72
N ILE A 114 -8.80 -2.18 0.55
CA ILE A 114 -8.18 -3.48 0.32
C ILE A 114 -6.67 -3.29 0.14
N TYR A 115 -5.89 -4.13 0.81
CA TYR A 115 -4.44 -4.07 0.89
C TYR A 115 -3.81 -5.40 0.47
N ALA A 116 -2.69 -5.33 -0.25
CA ALA A 116 -1.87 -6.48 -0.59
C ALA A 116 -1.13 -7.03 0.65
N PRO A 117 -0.58 -8.26 0.58
CA PRO A 117 0.26 -8.84 1.64
C PRO A 117 1.42 -7.96 2.12
N ASN A 118 1.99 -7.15 1.22
CA ASN A 118 3.04 -6.18 1.53
C ASN A 118 2.51 -4.86 2.11
N ARG A 119 1.26 -4.82 2.57
CA ARG A 119 0.60 -3.66 3.21
C ARG A 119 0.32 -2.48 2.29
N ARG A 120 0.51 -2.64 0.98
CA ARG A 120 0.19 -1.62 -0.01
C ARG A 120 -1.31 -1.62 -0.33
N TYR A 121 -1.91 -0.44 -0.35
CA TYR A 121 -3.29 -0.27 -0.81
C TYR A 121 -3.44 -0.68 -2.27
N LEU A 122 -4.55 -1.36 -2.57
CA LEU A 122 -4.93 -1.80 -3.91
C LEU A 122 -6.09 -0.96 -4.44
N TYR A 123 -7.21 -0.95 -3.72
CA TYR A 123 -8.43 -0.24 -4.10
C TYR A 123 -9.42 -0.18 -2.94
N THR A 124 -10.44 0.65 -3.09
CA THR A 124 -11.59 0.71 -2.19
C THR A 124 -12.78 0.06 -2.87
N ILE A 125 -13.50 -0.79 -2.16
CA ILE A 125 -14.77 -1.36 -2.62
C ILE A 125 -15.91 -0.88 -1.71
N VAL A 126 -17.03 -0.49 -2.32
CA VAL A 126 -18.20 0.05 -1.61
C VAL A 126 -19.43 -0.77 -1.96
N GLN A 127 -20.15 -1.22 -0.94
CA GLN A 127 -21.44 -1.89 -1.10
C GLN A 127 -22.54 -0.83 -1.24
N LEU A 128 -23.08 -0.67 -2.45
CA LEU A 128 -24.17 0.27 -2.72
C LEU A 128 -25.53 -0.30 -2.31
N ASN A 129 -25.69 -1.62 -2.49
CA ASN A 129 -26.80 -2.43 -1.99
C ASN A 129 -26.34 -3.91 -1.93
N PRO A 130 -27.15 -4.85 -1.40
CA PRO A 130 -26.73 -6.25 -1.25
C PRO A 130 -26.25 -6.95 -2.53
N GLU A 131 -26.68 -6.51 -3.71
CA GLU A 131 -26.33 -7.12 -4.99
C GLU A 131 -25.33 -6.29 -5.81
N LEU A 132 -25.04 -5.05 -5.38
CA LEU A 132 -24.27 -4.09 -6.16
C LEU A 132 -23.10 -3.53 -5.37
N TRP A 133 -21.91 -3.84 -5.87
CA TRP A 133 -20.63 -3.37 -5.35
C TRP A 133 -19.94 -2.50 -6.39
N GLN A 134 -19.28 -1.43 -5.93
CA GLN A 134 -18.52 -0.53 -6.79
C GLN A 134 -17.07 -0.46 -6.33
N ILE A 135 -16.13 -0.56 -7.27
CA ILE A 135 -14.69 -0.52 -7.02
C ILE A 135 -14.12 0.82 -7.47
N PHE A 136 -13.30 1.41 -6.60
CA PHE A 136 -12.54 2.62 -6.84
C PHE A 136 -11.05 2.28 -6.88
N LYS A 137 -10.46 2.32 -8.07
CA LYS A 137 -9.02 2.13 -8.29
C LYS A 137 -8.33 3.48 -8.42
N ILE A 138 -7.08 3.55 -8.00
CA ILE A 138 -6.22 4.71 -8.29
C ILE A 138 -5.67 4.53 -9.70
N TYR A 139 -5.90 5.52 -10.56
CA TYR A 139 -5.31 5.54 -11.89
C TYR A 139 -3.85 6.00 -11.80
N GLY A 140 -2.93 5.18 -12.28
CA GLY A 140 -1.50 5.49 -12.31
C GLY A 140 -0.74 4.55 -13.26
N PRO A 141 0.56 4.80 -13.50
CA PRO A 141 1.41 3.95 -14.35
C PRO A 141 1.61 2.53 -13.79
N ALA A 142 1.04 2.27 -12.63
CA ALA A 142 1.03 1.00 -11.94
C ALA A 142 -0.36 0.34 -12.05
N GLU A 143 -0.61 -0.43 -13.11
CA GLU A 143 -1.68 -1.46 -13.17
C GLU A 143 -1.41 -2.61 -12.18
N TRP A 144 -1.63 -2.39 -10.88
CA TRP A 144 -1.21 -3.34 -9.83
C TRP A 144 -2.41 -3.69 -8.95
N ASP A 145 -3.43 -4.30 -9.56
CA ASP A 145 -4.81 -4.31 -9.07
C ASP A 145 -5.25 -5.62 -8.41
N GLY A 146 -4.31 -6.40 -7.84
CA GLY A 146 -4.62 -7.66 -7.13
C GLY A 146 -5.18 -8.77 -8.02
N GLY A 147 -5.28 -8.55 -9.34
CA GLY A 147 -5.88 -9.46 -10.31
C GLY A 147 -7.40 -9.50 -10.26
N GLN A 148 -8.02 -9.84 -11.39
CA GLN A 148 -9.48 -9.92 -11.52
C GLN A 148 -10.09 -10.98 -10.57
N ASP A 149 -9.36 -12.06 -10.31
CA ASP A 149 -9.80 -13.16 -9.44
C ASP A 149 -10.08 -12.72 -7.99
N LEU A 150 -9.28 -11.80 -7.45
CA LEU A 150 -9.53 -11.25 -6.11
C LEU A 150 -10.79 -10.39 -6.13
N ILE A 151 -10.88 -9.49 -7.12
CA ILE A 151 -12.01 -8.57 -7.31
C ILE A 151 -13.35 -9.33 -7.35
N ASP A 152 -13.42 -10.43 -8.09
CA ASP A 152 -14.65 -11.20 -8.27
C ASP A 152 -15.09 -11.92 -6.99
N LYS A 153 -14.15 -12.25 -6.09
CA LYS A 153 -14.41 -12.99 -4.84
C LYS A 153 -14.65 -12.09 -3.64
N LEU A 154 -14.21 -10.83 -3.68
CA LEU A 154 -14.27 -9.91 -2.54
C LEU A 154 -15.68 -9.71 -1.97
N PRO A 155 -16.74 -9.48 -2.75
CA PRO A 155 -18.09 -9.32 -2.20
C PRO A 155 -18.50 -10.50 -1.31
N THR A 156 -18.28 -11.74 -1.79
CA THR A 156 -18.61 -12.95 -1.03
C THR A 156 -17.76 -13.10 0.23
N ILE A 157 -16.47 -12.78 0.16
CA ILE A 157 -15.58 -12.88 1.34
C ILE A 157 -16.00 -11.84 2.40
N LEU A 158 -16.15 -10.59 1.99
CA LEU A 158 -16.40 -9.46 2.90
C LEU A 158 -17.81 -9.47 3.50
N GLU A 159 -18.80 -10.08 2.85
CA GLU A 159 -20.14 -10.29 3.44
C GLU A 159 -20.14 -11.34 4.56
N ASN A 160 -19.28 -12.35 4.47
CA ASN A 160 -19.22 -13.42 5.45
C ASN A 160 -18.37 -13.08 6.69
N ASP A 161 -17.47 -12.09 6.59
CA ASP A 161 -16.62 -11.60 7.70
C ASP A 161 -17.33 -10.56 8.61
N VAL A 162 -18.67 -10.44 8.52
CA VAL A 162 -19.46 -9.43 9.26
C VAL A 162 -19.85 -9.88 10.69
N TYR A 163 -19.29 -10.97 11.23
CA TYR A 163 -19.65 -11.50 12.56
C TYR A 163 -18.48 -11.56 13.55
#